data_AF-A0A949CR46-F1
#
_entry.id   AF-A0A949CR46-F1
#
_cell.length_a   1.000
_cell.length_b   1.000
_cell.length_c   1.000
_cell.angle_alpha   90.00
_cell.angle_beta   90.00
_cell.angle_gamma   90.00
#
_symmetry.space_group_name_H-M   'P 1'
#
loop_
_entity.id
_entity.type
_entity.pdbx_description
1 polymer ?
#
loop_
_entity_poly.entity_id
_entity_poly.type
_entity_poly.pdbx_seq_one_letter_code
_entity_poly.pdbx_strand_id
1 'polypeptide(L)'
;NQLIGKDADFKTFEMFPIHKQLQQGENTIAVIALGPTNAPANGLLYVDSIMHLEDEREMRIASDESWQFSTTPPAVDGRKLNPIPQENLHSVTIPSTNANQQKIIETQTPMLLARAGIRDDRMIRASLVKNSFLMRSLGRPNRDQIVSMRPNDLTTLEAMDLSNGQPLSDALVEAGKLYAERFAEAPAELVSALYEMILTREATPEEMEISTAVLGTKPRAEAVEDLCWALFMSPEFQYTR
;
A
#
# COMPACT_ATOMS: atom_id res chain seq x y z
N ASN A 1 -17.66 -4.95 12.49
CA ASN A 1 -16.63 -5.77 13.18
C ASN A 1 -15.67 -6.44 12.20
N GLN A 2 -15.08 -5.72 11.24
CA GLN A 2 -14.04 -6.28 10.37
C GLN A 2 -12.75 -5.49 10.53
N LEU A 3 -11.60 -6.18 10.45
CA LEU A 3 -10.29 -5.54 10.44
C LEU A 3 -10.13 -4.69 9.17
N ILE A 4 -10.01 -3.38 9.37
CA ILE A 4 -9.83 -2.38 8.30
C ILE A 4 -8.35 -2.21 7.96
N GLY A 5 -7.47 -2.20 8.97
CA GLY A 5 -6.04 -2.00 8.79
C GLY A 5 -5.24 -2.44 10.01
N LYS A 6 -3.95 -2.66 9.81
CA LYS A 6 -2.97 -2.97 10.86
C LYS A 6 -1.65 -2.30 10.48
N ASP A 7 -1.01 -1.69 11.46
CA ASP A 7 0.34 -1.15 11.35
C ASP A 7 1.16 -1.54 12.58
N ALA A 8 2.47 -1.64 12.40
CA ALA A 8 3.45 -1.90 13.45
C ALA A 8 4.40 -0.71 13.68
N ASP A 9 4.41 0.31 12.81
CA ASP A 9 5.25 1.50 12.98
C ASP A 9 4.50 2.66 13.64
N PHE A 10 4.68 2.81 14.95
CA PHE A 10 4.07 3.89 15.72
C PHE A 10 4.61 5.30 15.42
N LYS A 11 5.60 5.45 14.51
CA LYS A 11 6.20 6.74 14.16
C LYS A 11 5.53 7.41 12.96
N THR A 12 4.68 6.68 12.24
CA THR A 12 4.03 7.15 11.02
C THR A 12 2.52 7.26 11.23
N PHE A 13 1.89 8.19 10.49
CA PHE A 13 0.44 8.24 10.39
C PHE A 13 -0.01 7.44 9.17
N GLU A 14 -0.92 6.51 9.41
CA GLU A 14 -1.53 5.69 8.37
C GLU A 14 -2.96 6.14 8.07
N MET A 15 -3.40 5.92 6.83
CA MET A 15 -4.76 6.23 6.39
C MET A 15 -5.48 4.96 5.98
N PHE A 16 -6.65 4.72 6.58
CA PHE A 16 -7.49 3.58 6.27
C PHE A 16 -8.86 4.04 5.76
N PRO A 17 -9.27 3.66 4.53
CA PRO A 17 -10.61 3.95 4.04
C PRO A 17 -11.65 3.07 4.75
N ILE A 18 -12.53 3.68 5.55
CA ILE A 18 -13.57 2.96 6.33
C ILE A 18 -14.93 2.91 5.65
N HIS A 19 -15.11 3.63 4.53
CA HIS A 19 -16.42 3.88 3.90
C HIS A 19 -17.16 2.62 3.44
N LYS A 20 -16.45 1.51 3.13
CA LYS A 20 -17.08 0.25 2.69
C LYS A 20 -17.60 -0.59 3.85
N GLN A 21 -17.20 -0.28 5.08
CA GLN A 21 -17.49 -1.07 6.28
C GLN A 21 -18.49 -0.39 7.21
N LEU A 22 -18.76 0.89 7.01
CA LEU A 22 -19.78 1.63 7.75
C LEU A 22 -21.18 1.19 7.31
N GLN A 23 -22.10 1.16 8.27
CA GLN A 23 -23.52 0.88 8.06
C GLN A 23 -24.35 2.11 8.43
N GLN A 24 -25.59 2.18 7.94
CA GLN A 24 -26.52 3.22 8.38
C GLN A 24 -26.85 3.03 9.87
N GLY A 25 -26.67 4.08 10.67
CA GLY A 25 -26.95 4.06 12.11
C GLY A 25 -25.70 3.89 12.97
N GLU A 26 -25.81 3.10 14.04
CA GLU A 26 -24.75 2.94 15.03
C GLU A 26 -23.60 2.09 14.47
N ASN A 27 -22.38 2.63 14.58
CA ASN A 27 -21.15 1.95 14.18
C ASN A 27 -20.17 1.97 15.35
N THR A 28 -19.52 0.84 15.59
CA THR A 28 -18.44 0.75 16.58
C THR A 28 -17.08 0.83 15.89
N ILE A 29 -16.30 1.85 16.23
CA ILE A 29 -14.90 1.96 15.84
C ILE A 29 -14.06 1.52 17.04
N ALA A 30 -13.17 0.55 16.81
CA ALA A 30 -12.30 0.03 17.85
C ALA A 30 -10.87 -0.03 17.33
N VAL A 31 -9.92 0.38 18.17
CA VAL A 31 -8.49 0.31 17.90
C VAL A 31 -7.86 -0.57 18.96
N ILE A 32 -7.15 -1.61 18.53
CA ILE A 32 -6.38 -2.47 19.43
C ILE A 32 -4.91 -2.04 19.30
N ALA A 33 -4.42 -1.36 20.32
CA ALA A 33 -3.01 -1.02 20.44
C ALA A 33 -2.29 -2.11 21.25
N LEU A 34 -1.25 -2.70 20.68
CA LEU A 34 -0.39 -3.67 21.35
C LEU A 34 0.95 -3.02 21.68
N GLY A 35 1.35 -3.08 22.94
CA GLY A 35 2.67 -2.61 23.36
C GLY A 35 3.79 -3.53 22.85
N PRO A 36 5.05 -3.07 22.85
CA PRO A 36 6.21 -3.90 22.47
C PRO A 36 6.44 -5.08 23.43
N THR A 37 5.77 -5.11 24.58
CA THR A 37 5.72 -6.24 25.52
C THR A 37 4.27 -6.44 25.97
N ASN A 38 3.92 -7.62 26.51
CA ASN A 38 2.61 -7.87 27.15
C ASN A 38 2.38 -7.05 28.45
N ALA A 39 3.21 -6.03 28.72
CA ALA A 39 3.04 -5.10 29.82
C ALA A 39 2.32 -3.82 29.32
N PRO A 40 1.55 -3.13 30.19
CA PRO A 40 0.90 -1.89 29.83
C PRO A 40 1.95 -0.86 29.41
N ALA A 41 2.00 -0.57 28.11
CA ALA A 41 2.85 0.46 27.55
C ALA A 41 2.12 1.80 27.61
N ASN A 42 2.84 2.87 27.95
CA ASN A 42 2.35 4.24 27.81
C ASN A 42 2.27 4.56 26.31
N GLY A 43 1.12 4.27 25.70
CA GLY A 43 0.84 4.55 24.30
C GLY A 43 -0.02 5.80 24.15
N LEU A 44 0.20 6.54 23.08
CA LEU A 44 -0.71 7.58 22.61
C LEU A 44 -1.41 7.06 21.37
N LEU A 45 -2.73 7.24 21.33
CA LEU A 45 -3.51 7.00 20.14
C LEU A 45 -4.05 8.34 19.64
N TYR A 46 -3.81 8.63 18.37
CA TYR A 46 -4.43 9.75 17.66
C TYR A 46 -5.25 9.19 16.51
N VAL A 47 -6.52 9.57 16.46
CA VAL A 47 -7.44 9.22 15.38
C VAL A 47 -8.09 10.50 14.90
N ASP A 48 -8.18 10.67 13.59
CA ASP A 48 -8.91 11.77 12.99
C ASP A 48 -9.56 11.27 11.69
N SER A 49 -10.83 11.57 11.51
CA SER A 49 -11.62 11.03 10.41
C SER A 49 -12.69 12.02 10.02
N ILE A 50 -12.83 12.25 8.71
CA ILE A 50 -13.89 13.06 8.12
C ILE A 50 -14.78 12.11 7.32
N MET A 51 -16.06 12.13 7.64
CA MET A 51 -17.10 11.38 6.96
C MET A 51 -18.03 12.35 6.27
N HIS A 52 -18.21 12.16 4.98
CA HIS A 52 -19.23 12.86 4.23
C HIS A 52 -20.45 11.94 4.16
N LEU A 53 -21.62 12.43 4.59
CA LEU A 53 -22.88 11.70 4.55
C LEU A 53 -23.54 11.85 3.17
N GLU A 54 -24.66 11.15 2.95
CA GLU A 54 -25.43 11.23 1.69
C GLU A 54 -26.12 12.59 1.51
N ASP A 55 -26.48 13.25 2.62
CA ASP A 55 -27.11 14.57 2.64
C ASP A 55 -26.11 15.73 2.62
N GLU A 56 -24.89 15.47 2.12
CA GLU A 56 -23.78 16.42 2.01
C GLU A 56 -23.25 16.97 3.36
N ARG A 57 -23.75 16.49 4.50
CA ARG A 57 -23.19 16.87 5.80
C ARG A 57 -21.84 16.21 6.02
N GLU A 58 -20.94 16.95 6.62
CA GLU A 58 -19.68 16.44 7.13
C GLU A 58 -19.78 16.12 8.62
N MET A 59 -19.26 14.96 9.00
CA MET A 59 -19.12 14.52 10.37
C MET A 59 -17.66 14.20 10.63
N ARG A 60 -17.08 14.78 11.68
CA ARG A 60 -15.71 14.48 12.11
C ARG A 60 -15.75 13.58 13.32
N ILE A 61 -14.98 12.49 13.28
CA ILE A 61 -14.68 11.64 14.43
C ILE A 61 -13.19 11.80 14.71
N ALA A 62 -12.86 12.37 15.86
CA ALA A 62 -11.48 12.52 16.32
C ALA A 62 -11.32 11.84 17.68
N SER A 63 -10.11 11.44 18.02
CA SER A 63 -9.74 11.01 19.36
C SER A 63 -9.90 12.17 20.34
N ASP A 64 -10.82 12.02 21.29
CA ASP A 64 -11.15 13.01 22.31
C ASP A 64 -11.56 12.32 23.64
N GLU A 65 -12.08 13.08 24.59
CA GLU A 65 -12.51 12.59 25.91
C GLU A 65 -13.72 11.64 25.88
N SER A 66 -14.46 11.57 24.77
CA SER A 66 -15.59 10.66 24.61
C SER A 66 -15.17 9.20 24.39
N TRP A 67 -13.91 8.98 24.01
CA TRP A 67 -13.38 7.64 23.80
C TRP A 67 -13.22 6.88 25.11
N GLN A 68 -13.35 5.57 25.02
CA GLN A 68 -13.17 4.66 26.13
C GLN A 68 -12.08 3.63 25.78
N PHE A 69 -11.34 3.18 26.78
CA PHE A 69 -10.32 2.14 26.63
C PHE A 69 -10.58 0.97 27.57
N SER A 70 -10.06 -0.19 27.19
CA SER A 70 -10.00 -1.37 28.05
C SER A 70 -8.60 -1.97 28.01
N THR A 71 -8.12 -2.45 29.15
CA THR A 71 -6.85 -3.18 29.26
C THR A 71 -7.00 -4.66 28.87
N THR A 72 -8.23 -5.14 28.73
CA THR A 72 -8.54 -6.50 28.27
C THR A 72 -9.09 -6.42 26.86
N PRO A 73 -8.25 -6.60 25.81
CA PRO A 73 -8.73 -6.51 24.45
C PRO A 73 -9.75 -7.63 24.15
N PRO A 74 -10.82 -7.35 23.40
CA PRO A 74 -11.73 -8.40 22.94
C PRO A 74 -10.98 -9.40 22.05
N ALA A 75 -11.38 -10.67 22.11
CA ALA A 75 -10.82 -11.68 21.23
C ALA A 75 -11.10 -11.35 19.75
N VAL A 76 -10.11 -11.60 18.90
CA VAL A 76 -10.20 -11.43 17.45
C VAL A 76 -10.24 -12.80 16.80
N ASP A 77 -11.31 -13.09 16.06
CA ASP A 77 -11.44 -14.32 15.29
C ASP A 77 -11.16 -14.03 13.80
N GLY A 78 -9.91 -14.30 13.40
CA GLY A 78 -9.42 -13.93 12.07
C GLY A 78 -9.48 -12.42 11.83
N ARG A 79 -10.41 -11.99 10.96
CA ARG A 79 -10.65 -10.56 10.68
C ARG A 79 -11.83 -9.98 11.45
N LYS A 80 -12.51 -10.75 12.30
CA LYS A 80 -13.71 -10.31 13.02
C LYS A 80 -13.40 -9.96 14.47
N LEU A 81 -13.92 -8.82 14.90
CA LEU A 81 -13.87 -8.37 16.29
C LEU A 81 -15.07 -8.93 17.06
N ASN A 82 -14.83 -9.61 18.18
CA ASN A 82 -15.90 -9.98 19.10
C ASN A 82 -16.50 -8.74 19.78
N PRO A 83 -17.76 -8.83 20.27
CA PRO A 83 -18.39 -7.73 20.99
C PRO A 83 -17.50 -7.21 22.14
N ILE A 84 -17.43 -5.89 22.28
CA ILE A 84 -16.64 -5.23 23.32
C ILE A 84 -17.40 -5.34 24.64
N PRO A 85 -16.84 -5.97 25.68
CA PRO A 85 -17.48 -6.02 27.00
C PRO A 85 -17.53 -4.62 27.61
N GLN A 86 -18.74 -4.13 27.93
CA GLN A 86 -18.91 -2.78 28.50
C GLN A 86 -18.43 -2.66 29.95
N GLU A 87 -18.30 -3.79 30.66
CA GLU A 87 -18.00 -3.86 32.09
C GLU A 87 -16.58 -3.37 32.46
N ASN A 88 -15.67 -3.24 31.49
CA ASN A 88 -14.26 -2.87 31.71
C ASN A 88 -13.82 -1.66 30.88
N LEU A 89 -14.76 -0.79 30.50
CA LEU A 89 -14.48 0.44 29.78
C LEU A 89 -14.15 1.58 30.75
N HIS A 90 -13.02 2.22 30.52
CA HIS A 90 -12.53 3.35 31.29
C HIS A 90 -12.44 4.58 30.38
N SER A 91 -12.72 5.76 30.90
CA SER A 91 -12.53 7.01 30.14
C SER A 91 -11.06 7.24 29.82
N VAL A 92 -10.77 7.67 28.60
CA VAL A 92 -9.40 8.03 28.22
C VAL A 92 -8.94 9.30 28.95
N THR A 93 -7.64 9.42 29.16
CA THR A 93 -7.02 10.66 29.63
C THR A 93 -6.41 11.37 28.43
N ILE A 94 -6.59 12.70 28.32
CA ILE A 94 -5.93 13.52 27.31
C ILE A 94 -4.61 14.04 27.90
N PRO A 95 -3.44 13.51 27.50
CA PRO A 95 -2.16 14.04 27.94
C PRO A 95 -1.82 15.32 27.19
N SER A 96 -1.01 16.17 27.80
CA SER A 96 -0.37 17.29 27.09
C SER A 96 0.62 16.75 26.05
N THR A 97 0.40 17.10 24.78
CA THR A 97 1.32 16.76 23.69
C THR A 97 2.61 17.55 23.81
N ASN A 98 3.76 16.92 23.55
CA ASN A 98 5.02 17.66 23.43
C ASN A 98 5.12 18.36 22.05
N ALA A 99 6.03 19.33 21.92
CA ALA A 99 6.19 20.13 20.70
C ALA A 99 6.48 19.29 19.44
N ASN A 100 7.19 18.16 19.59
CA ASN A 100 7.49 17.28 18.46
C ASN A 100 6.24 16.55 17.97
N GLN A 101 5.44 16.01 18.89
CA GLN A 101 4.17 15.33 18.56
C GLN A 101 3.19 16.29 17.88
N GLN A 102 3.06 17.50 18.43
CA GLN A 102 2.21 18.53 17.87
C GLN A 102 2.64 18.92 16.45
N LYS A 103 3.96 19.08 16.22
CA LYS A 103 4.50 19.35 14.88
C LYS A 103 4.20 18.24 13.89
N ILE A 104 4.31 16.96 14.28
CA ILE A 104 3.99 15.83 13.39
C ILE A 104 2.49 15.85 13.04
N ILE A 105 1.61 16.04 14.03
CA ILE A 105 0.16 16.14 13.82
C ILE A 105 -0.16 17.29 12.86
N GLU A 106 0.37 18.49 13.10
CA GLU A 106 0.10 19.67 12.28
C GLU A 106 0.66 19.57 10.85
N THR A 107 1.78 18.85 10.65
CA THR A 107 2.41 18.73 9.33
C THR A 107 1.84 17.60 8.48
N GLN A 108 1.48 16.45 9.08
CA GLN A 108 1.06 15.27 8.33
C GLN A 108 -0.46 15.13 8.21
N THR A 109 -1.20 15.45 9.28
CA THR A 109 -2.66 15.21 9.36
C THR A 109 -3.45 15.95 8.29
N PRO A 110 -3.21 17.26 7.99
CA PRO A 110 -4.01 17.97 6.99
C PRO A 110 -3.90 17.36 5.59
N MET A 111 -2.71 16.92 5.19
CA MET A 111 -2.49 16.30 3.89
C MET A 111 -3.15 14.92 3.81
N LEU A 112 -3.05 14.11 4.87
CA LEU A 112 -3.68 12.78 4.93
C LEU A 112 -5.21 12.88 4.96
N LEU A 113 -5.77 13.81 5.73
CA LEU A 113 -7.22 14.06 5.76
C LEU A 113 -7.73 14.62 4.43
N ALA A 114 -7.00 15.55 3.80
CA ALA A 114 -7.36 16.05 2.47
C ALA A 114 -7.39 14.89 1.46
N ARG A 115 -6.41 13.98 1.52
CA ARG A 115 -6.38 12.78 0.68
C ARG A 115 -7.53 11.81 0.98
N ALA A 116 -7.98 11.70 2.23
CA ALA A 116 -9.13 10.90 2.62
C ALA A 116 -10.49 11.51 2.20
N GLY A 117 -10.59 12.84 2.22
CA GLY A 117 -11.79 13.60 1.83
C GLY A 117 -11.96 13.77 0.31
N ILE A 118 -10.89 13.59 -0.47
CA ILE A 118 -11.01 13.33 -1.90
C ILE A 118 -11.68 11.95 -2.02
N ARG A 119 -13.01 11.96 -2.10
CA ARG A 119 -13.95 10.82 -2.32
C ARG A 119 -13.69 10.03 -3.60
N ASP A 120 -12.52 10.20 -4.17
CA ASP A 120 -12.19 9.80 -5.49
C ASP A 120 -10.75 9.30 -5.48
N ASP A 121 -10.66 8.01 -5.30
CA ASP A 121 -9.81 7.11 -6.04
C ASP A 121 -9.96 7.26 -7.58
N ARG A 122 -10.32 8.44 -8.09
CA ARG A 122 -10.20 8.87 -9.48
C ARG A 122 -8.75 8.62 -9.84
N MET A 123 -8.56 7.53 -10.57
CA MET A 123 -7.31 7.17 -11.19
C MET A 123 -6.72 8.43 -11.82
N ILE A 124 -5.67 8.97 -11.21
CA ILE A 124 -4.97 10.12 -11.77
C ILE A 124 -4.45 9.62 -13.11
N ARG A 125 -5.04 10.14 -14.19
CA ARG A 125 -4.64 9.71 -15.54
C ARG A 125 -3.16 10.04 -15.67
N ALA A 126 -2.36 9.03 -16.00
CA ALA A 126 -0.92 9.20 -16.19
C ALA A 126 -0.60 10.34 -17.19
N SER A 127 -1.52 10.62 -18.12
CA SER A 127 -1.47 11.74 -19.08
C SER A 127 -1.53 13.14 -18.46
N LEU A 128 -2.03 13.29 -17.22
CA LEU A 128 -2.15 14.55 -16.48
C LEU A 128 -0.99 14.79 -15.50
N VAL A 129 -0.12 13.79 -15.31
CA VAL A 129 1.06 13.90 -14.45
C VAL A 129 2.29 14.25 -15.29
N LYS A 130 3.21 15.04 -14.71
CA LYS A 130 4.53 15.29 -15.30
C LYS A 130 5.22 13.97 -15.61
N ASN A 131 5.87 13.92 -16.76
CA ASN A 131 6.53 12.71 -17.23
C ASN A 131 7.74 12.40 -16.34
N SER A 132 7.80 11.21 -15.74
CA SER A 132 8.96 10.76 -14.97
C SER A 132 10.02 10.16 -15.90
N PHE A 133 11.24 9.99 -15.39
CA PHE A 133 12.32 9.32 -16.12
C PHE A 133 11.92 7.91 -16.57
N LEU A 134 11.34 7.12 -15.66
CA LEU A 134 10.84 5.77 -15.97
C LEU A 134 9.80 5.78 -17.10
N MET A 135 8.84 6.71 -17.08
CA MET A 135 7.84 6.81 -18.13
C MET A 135 8.45 7.19 -19.49
N ARG A 136 9.50 8.02 -19.50
CA ARG A 136 10.26 8.32 -20.73
C ARG A 136 10.98 7.09 -21.25
N SER A 137 11.70 6.36 -20.39
CA SER A 137 12.37 5.11 -20.77
C SER A 137 11.38 4.06 -21.29
N LEU A 138 10.12 4.06 -20.84
CA LEU A 138 9.05 3.21 -21.36
C LEU A 138 8.33 3.80 -22.59
N GLY A 139 8.91 4.80 -23.25
CA GLY A 139 8.45 5.31 -24.54
C GLY A 139 7.36 6.38 -24.47
N ARG A 140 7.17 7.06 -23.33
CA ARG A 140 6.35 8.28 -23.24
C ARG A 140 7.19 9.51 -23.60
N PRO A 141 7.03 10.13 -24.79
CA PRO A 141 7.77 11.34 -25.14
C PRO A 141 7.31 12.54 -24.29
N ASN A 142 8.16 13.57 -24.20
CA ASN A 142 7.76 14.82 -23.57
C ASN A 142 6.68 15.54 -24.39
N ARG A 143 5.80 16.29 -23.70
CA ARG A 143 4.62 16.95 -24.30
C ARG A 143 4.96 18.00 -25.36
N ASP A 144 6.18 18.52 -25.36
CA ASP A 144 6.73 19.49 -26.29
C ASP A 144 7.44 18.86 -27.50
N GLN A 145 7.61 17.54 -27.51
CA GLN A 145 8.23 16.80 -28.61
C GLN A 145 7.16 16.18 -29.52
N ILE A 146 7.13 16.60 -30.79
CA ILE A 146 6.32 15.95 -31.82
C ILE A 146 7.15 14.81 -32.41
N VAL A 147 6.68 13.57 -32.22
CA VAL A 147 7.31 12.37 -32.77
C VAL A 147 6.36 11.76 -33.80
N SER A 148 6.83 11.60 -35.04
CA SER A 148 6.07 10.98 -36.14
C SER A 148 6.21 9.46 -36.19
N MET A 149 7.22 8.91 -35.49
CA MET A 149 7.48 7.48 -35.36
C MET A 149 7.94 7.18 -33.93
N ARG A 150 7.61 5.98 -33.44
CA ARG A 150 8.19 5.43 -32.22
C ARG A 150 9.58 4.86 -32.58
N PRO A 151 10.67 5.31 -31.93
CA PRO A 151 11.97 4.64 -32.06
C PRO A 151 11.85 3.18 -31.62
N ASN A 152 12.46 2.27 -32.37
CA ASN A 152 12.44 0.85 -32.02
C ASN A 152 13.35 0.55 -30.82
N ASP A 153 14.45 1.28 -30.68
CA ASP A 153 15.47 1.02 -29.66
C ASP A 153 15.49 2.13 -28.61
N LEU A 154 15.82 1.77 -27.37
CA LEU A 154 16.09 2.72 -26.29
C LEU A 154 17.36 3.51 -26.58
N THR A 155 17.35 4.81 -26.28
CA THR A 155 18.59 5.58 -26.24
C THR A 155 19.48 5.08 -25.10
N THR A 156 20.80 5.32 -25.17
CA THR A 156 21.74 4.92 -24.12
C THR A 156 21.37 5.49 -22.75
N LEU A 157 20.85 6.73 -22.70
CA LEU A 157 20.37 7.33 -21.46
C LEU A 157 19.10 6.64 -20.94
N GLU A 158 18.15 6.33 -21.81
CA GLU A 158 16.92 5.64 -21.41
C GLU A 158 17.20 4.22 -20.92
N ALA A 159 18.13 3.50 -21.56
CA ALA A 159 18.56 2.17 -21.13
C ALA A 159 19.27 2.21 -19.77
N MET A 160 20.13 3.21 -19.54
CA MET A 160 20.79 3.41 -18.24
C MET A 160 19.79 3.77 -17.15
N ASP A 161 18.83 4.65 -17.44
CA ASP A 161 17.75 5.02 -16.51
C ASP A 161 16.84 3.82 -16.21
N LEU A 162 16.55 2.96 -17.20
CA LEU A 162 15.74 1.78 -17.00
C LEU A 162 16.47 0.74 -16.12
N SER A 163 17.76 0.53 -16.35
CA SER A 163 18.56 -0.45 -15.61
C SER A 163 18.85 -0.01 -14.16
N ASN A 164 19.04 1.29 -13.91
CA ASN A 164 19.55 1.81 -12.64
C ASN A 164 18.58 2.77 -11.93
N GLY A 165 17.39 2.99 -12.49
CA GLY A 165 16.44 3.97 -11.97
C GLY A 165 15.80 3.52 -10.66
N GLN A 166 15.96 4.33 -9.62
CA GLN A 166 15.34 4.10 -8.30
C GLN A 166 13.83 3.81 -8.37
N PRO A 167 13.01 4.50 -9.19
CA PRO A 167 11.58 4.24 -9.21
C PRO A 167 11.20 2.82 -9.66
N LEU A 168 11.97 2.23 -10.60
CA LEU A 168 11.73 0.84 -11.00
C LEU A 168 12.22 -0.10 -9.90
N SER A 169 13.40 0.13 -9.34
CA SER A 169 13.95 -0.68 -8.24
C SER A 169 12.99 -0.74 -7.05
N ASP A 170 12.47 0.40 -6.59
CA ASP A 170 11.52 0.46 -5.48
C ASP A 170 10.25 -0.36 -5.79
N ALA A 171 9.71 -0.23 -7.00
CA ALA A 171 8.53 -0.98 -7.44
C ALA A 171 8.79 -2.49 -7.49
N LEU A 172 9.99 -2.92 -7.92
CA LEU A 172 10.38 -4.33 -7.95
C LEU A 172 10.57 -4.91 -6.54
N VAL A 173 11.13 -4.14 -5.60
CA VAL A 173 11.25 -4.53 -4.18
C VAL A 173 9.88 -4.72 -3.55
N GLU A 174 8.93 -3.82 -3.81
CA GLU A 174 7.55 -3.95 -3.33
C GLU A 174 6.84 -5.17 -3.94
N ALA A 175 6.99 -5.36 -5.26
CA ALA A 175 6.45 -6.53 -5.95
C ALA A 175 7.04 -7.84 -5.39
N GLY A 176 8.35 -7.88 -5.15
CA GLY A 176 9.04 -9.04 -4.59
C GLY A 176 8.47 -9.46 -3.24
N LYS A 177 8.27 -8.50 -2.32
CA LYS A 177 7.64 -8.76 -1.01
C LYS A 177 6.21 -9.28 -1.15
N LEU A 178 5.39 -8.58 -1.94
CA LEU A 178 3.98 -8.90 -2.13
C LEU A 178 3.78 -10.31 -2.72
N TYR A 179 4.51 -10.62 -3.77
CA TYR A 179 4.32 -11.86 -4.51
C TYR A 179 5.01 -13.06 -3.85
N ALA A 180 6.15 -12.86 -3.17
CA ALA A 180 6.77 -13.91 -2.37
C ALA A 180 5.86 -14.35 -1.21
N GLU A 181 5.17 -13.41 -0.55
CA GLU A 181 4.19 -13.74 0.50
C GLU A 181 2.95 -14.43 -0.09
N ARG A 182 2.38 -13.86 -1.16
CA ARG A 182 1.14 -14.35 -1.77
C ARG A 182 1.26 -15.76 -2.36
N PHE A 183 2.42 -16.11 -2.91
CA PHE A 183 2.67 -17.38 -3.60
C PHE A 183 3.74 -18.24 -2.92
N ALA A 184 3.89 -18.10 -1.59
CA ALA A 184 4.94 -18.76 -0.81
C ALA A 184 5.04 -20.30 -1.03
N GLU A 185 3.93 -20.96 -1.32
CA GLU A 185 3.84 -22.42 -1.49
C GLU A 185 3.50 -22.83 -2.95
N ALA A 186 3.47 -21.87 -3.88
CA ALA A 186 3.03 -22.09 -5.26
C ALA A 186 3.93 -21.35 -6.29
N PRO A 187 5.24 -21.68 -6.38
CA PRO A 187 6.18 -20.99 -7.27
C PRO A 187 5.79 -21.09 -8.76
N ALA A 188 5.24 -22.21 -9.22
CA ALA A 188 4.81 -22.37 -10.62
C ALA A 188 3.59 -21.49 -10.98
N GLU A 189 2.67 -21.29 -10.03
CA GLU A 189 1.56 -20.36 -10.21
C GLU A 189 2.05 -18.91 -10.25
N LEU A 190 3.06 -18.58 -9.44
CA LEU A 190 3.71 -17.27 -9.50
C LEU A 190 4.36 -17.02 -10.86
N VAL A 191 5.12 -17.98 -11.40
CA VAL A 191 5.72 -17.86 -12.73
C VAL A 191 4.65 -17.61 -13.79
N SER A 192 3.57 -18.41 -13.79
CA SER A 192 2.47 -18.23 -14.75
C SER A 192 1.87 -16.83 -14.66
N ALA A 193 1.59 -16.36 -13.45
CA ALA A 193 1.05 -15.02 -13.21
C ALA A 193 2.00 -13.91 -13.67
N LEU A 194 3.32 -14.04 -13.42
CA LEU A 194 4.31 -13.03 -13.83
C LEU A 194 4.40 -12.92 -15.35
N TYR A 195 4.42 -14.03 -16.08
CA TYR A 195 4.45 -14.02 -17.55
C TYR A 195 3.17 -13.41 -18.13
N GLU A 196 2.00 -13.74 -17.59
CA GLU A 196 0.74 -13.13 -18.01
C GLU A 196 0.69 -11.62 -17.72
N MET A 197 1.15 -11.19 -16.55
CA MET A 197 1.10 -9.78 -16.16
C MET A 197 2.13 -8.91 -16.89
N ILE A 198 3.33 -9.45 -17.15
CA ILE A 198 4.46 -8.68 -17.69
C ILE A 198 4.53 -8.81 -19.21
N LEU A 199 4.40 -10.03 -19.74
CA LEU A 199 4.56 -10.34 -21.17
C LEU A 199 3.24 -10.63 -21.88
N THR A 200 2.10 -10.67 -21.16
CA THR A 200 0.77 -10.91 -21.73
C THR A 200 0.61 -12.24 -22.48
N ARG A 201 1.40 -13.24 -22.08
CA ARG A 201 1.36 -14.61 -22.62
C ARG A 201 1.68 -15.64 -21.53
N GLU A 202 1.44 -16.90 -21.83
CA GLU A 202 1.88 -18.01 -20.99
C GLU A 202 3.40 -18.23 -21.11
N ALA A 203 4.01 -18.72 -20.03
CA ALA A 203 5.39 -19.19 -20.05
C ALA A 203 5.49 -20.49 -20.87
N THR A 204 6.53 -20.60 -21.70
CA THR A 204 6.86 -21.86 -22.36
C THR A 204 7.34 -22.90 -21.32
N PRO A 205 7.37 -24.21 -21.65
CA PRO A 205 7.84 -25.23 -20.71
C PRO A 205 9.27 -25.01 -20.21
N GLU A 206 10.16 -24.52 -21.08
CA GLU A 206 11.56 -24.22 -20.74
C GLU A 206 11.66 -22.99 -19.81
N GLU A 207 10.91 -21.93 -20.12
CA GLU A 207 10.81 -20.74 -19.27
C GLU A 207 10.23 -21.05 -17.89
N MET A 208 9.23 -21.93 -17.83
CA MET A 208 8.64 -22.40 -16.58
C MET A 208 9.67 -23.13 -15.73
N GLU A 209 10.43 -24.04 -16.32
CA GLU A 209 11.49 -24.79 -15.64
C GLU A 209 12.57 -23.85 -15.09
N ILE A 210 13.09 -22.94 -15.91
CA ILE A 210 14.14 -22.00 -15.51
C ILE A 210 13.64 -21.05 -14.41
N SER A 211 12.46 -20.47 -14.60
CA SER A 211 11.91 -19.47 -13.67
C SER A 211 11.56 -20.09 -12.32
N THR A 212 11.00 -21.31 -12.31
CA THR A 212 10.74 -22.03 -11.05
C THR A 212 12.02 -22.45 -10.34
N ALA A 213 13.07 -22.80 -11.08
CA ALA A 213 14.38 -23.08 -10.50
C ALA A 213 15.00 -21.85 -9.82
N VAL A 214 14.83 -20.65 -10.39
CA VAL A 214 15.27 -19.37 -9.79
C VAL A 214 14.52 -19.09 -8.48
N LEU A 215 13.20 -19.29 -8.46
CA LEU A 215 12.37 -19.03 -7.27
C LEU A 215 12.59 -20.07 -6.16
N GLY A 216 12.97 -21.30 -6.53
CA GLY A 216 13.08 -22.43 -5.61
C GLY A 216 11.73 -22.91 -5.08
N THR A 217 11.77 -23.74 -4.04
CA THR A 217 10.54 -24.32 -3.44
C THR A 217 9.69 -23.29 -2.70
N LYS A 218 10.34 -22.26 -2.15
CA LYS A 218 9.71 -21.15 -1.44
C LYS A 218 10.28 -19.84 -1.96
N PRO A 219 9.51 -19.08 -2.77
CA PRO A 219 9.97 -17.81 -3.32
C PRO A 219 10.43 -16.85 -2.21
N ARG A 220 11.64 -16.32 -2.34
CA ARG A 220 12.14 -15.21 -1.51
C ARG A 220 11.90 -13.89 -2.24
N ALA A 221 11.75 -12.80 -1.51
CA ALA A 221 11.47 -11.49 -2.09
C ALA A 221 12.53 -11.09 -3.14
N GLU A 222 13.81 -11.35 -2.85
CA GLU A 222 14.93 -11.04 -3.75
C GLU A 222 14.90 -11.86 -5.03
N ALA A 223 14.55 -13.16 -4.95
CA ALA A 223 14.46 -14.01 -6.13
C ALA A 223 13.28 -13.62 -7.04
N VAL A 224 12.18 -13.15 -6.45
CA VAL A 224 11.03 -12.63 -7.19
C VAL A 224 11.38 -11.29 -7.84
N GLU A 225 12.08 -10.42 -7.13
CA GLU A 225 12.60 -9.14 -7.63
C GLU A 225 13.48 -9.36 -8.87
N ASP A 226 14.48 -10.25 -8.76
CA ASP A 226 15.41 -10.60 -9.84
C ASP A 226 14.68 -11.16 -11.06
N LEU A 227 13.70 -12.05 -10.86
CA LEU A 227 12.90 -12.61 -11.96
C LEU A 227 12.06 -11.53 -12.64
N CYS A 228 11.40 -10.66 -11.87
CA CYS A 228 10.66 -9.53 -12.45
C CYS A 228 11.59 -8.63 -13.27
N TRP A 229 12.76 -8.28 -12.72
CA TRP A 229 13.77 -7.49 -13.40
C TRP A 229 14.18 -8.14 -14.73
N ALA A 230 14.47 -9.44 -14.74
CA ALA A 230 14.86 -10.16 -15.95
C ALA A 230 13.77 -10.12 -17.03
N LEU A 231 12.49 -10.25 -16.64
CA LEU A 231 11.36 -10.16 -17.56
C LEU A 231 11.20 -8.73 -18.11
N PHE A 232 11.33 -7.70 -17.28
CA PHE A 232 11.27 -6.28 -17.72
C PHE A 232 12.44 -5.89 -18.62
N MET A 233 13.63 -6.46 -18.39
CA MET A 233 14.81 -6.23 -19.23
C MET A 233 14.87 -7.13 -20.46
N SER A 234 13.89 -8.03 -20.63
CA SER A 234 13.83 -8.89 -21.80
C SER A 234 13.57 -8.05 -23.07
N PRO A 235 14.14 -8.43 -24.22
CA PRO A 235 13.79 -7.82 -25.49
C PRO A 235 12.29 -7.87 -25.77
N GLU A 236 11.62 -8.96 -25.39
CA GLU A 236 10.19 -9.11 -25.61
C GLU A 236 9.36 -8.02 -24.92
N PHE A 237 9.70 -7.67 -23.68
CA PHE A 237 9.03 -6.57 -22.98
C PHE A 237 9.33 -5.21 -23.62
N GLN A 238 10.62 -4.97 -23.96
CA GLN A 238 11.06 -3.68 -24.48
C GLN A 238 10.57 -3.42 -25.91
N TYR A 239 10.42 -4.46 -26.73
CA TYR A 239 9.95 -4.39 -28.11
C TYR A 239 8.49 -4.84 -28.23
N THR A 240 7.56 -4.07 -27.63
CA THR A 240 6.14 -4.20 -27.98
C THR A 240 5.91 -3.63 -29.39
N ARG A 241 5.87 -4.54 -30.37
CA ARG A 241 5.45 -4.28 -31.77
C ARG A 241 3.96 -4.01 -31.87
#